data_AF-R6RGE6-F1
#
_entry.id   AF-R6RGE6-F1
#
_cell.length_a   1.000
_cell.length_b   1.000
_cell.length_c   1.000
_cell.angle_alpha   90.00
_cell.angle_beta   90.00
_cell.angle_gamma   90.00
#
_symmetry.space_group_name_H-M   'P 1'
#
loop_
_entity.id
_entity.type
_entity.pdbx_description
1 polymer ?
#
loop_
_entity_poly.entity_id
_entity_poly.type
_entity_poly.pdbx_seq_one_letter_code
_entity_poly.pdbx_strand_id
1 'polypeptide(L)'
;MKNIGISNEYNIVKAYNGKKFKELNSFQKEFMKELFSSLDDESVITASKFTKTAKPDIYLSCGNQIKFISIKSGKTDSVHFEKIKDFILFLRKNGISKETQKTLLLFHYGDGTLTGSGKIRKPFNELIVDLKDKIEKANLELNSSFIIEKTFYRACIDGNEYRSNSVDYFYYGDEKYGVYVSKEKLLSFILRKRHYTYYSPHIGPMTIQPYLRDVNYKSKNTFKRDYLQIKWHYFLADIERAKLYKR
;
A
#
# COMPACT_ATOMS: atom_id res chain seq x y z
N MET A 1 10.60 2.59 22.64
CA MET A 1 10.98 1.69 21.52
C MET A 1 11.21 2.55 20.28
N LYS A 2 12.42 2.51 19.72
CA LYS A 2 12.75 3.21 18.46
C LYS A 2 12.01 2.51 17.32
N ASN A 3 11.23 3.25 16.52
CA ASN A 3 10.56 2.68 15.36
C ASN A 3 11.62 2.28 14.31
N ILE A 4 11.80 0.97 14.10
CA ILE A 4 12.84 0.41 13.22
C ILE A 4 12.68 0.92 11.79
N GLY A 5 11.44 1.05 11.30
CA GLY A 5 11.16 1.57 9.96
C GLY A 5 11.62 3.02 9.79
N ILE A 6 11.30 3.88 10.77
CA ILE A 6 11.74 5.28 10.76
C ILE A 6 13.28 5.36 10.81
N SER A 7 13.92 4.53 11.65
CA SER A 7 15.39 4.49 11.71
C SER A 7 16.00 4.07 10.38
N ASN A 8 15.38 3.13 9.68
CA ASN A 8 15.82 2.66 8.36
C ASN A 8 15.74 3.79 7.31
N GLU A 9 14.63 4.53 7.28
CA GLU A 9 14.47 5.68 6.39
C GLU A 9 15.57 6.74 6.61
N TYR A 10 15.94 7.02 7.86
CA TYR A 10 17.05 7.93 8.17
C TYR A 10 18.40 7.39 7.71
N ASN A 11 18.65 6.10 7.87
CA ASN A 11 19.89 5.47 7.41
C ASN A 11 20.02 5.55 5.88
N ILE A 12 18.93 5.28 5.17
CA ILE A 12 18.86 5.42 3.72
C ILE A 12 19.14 6.87 3.32
N VAL A 13 18.47 7.86 3.92
CA VAL A 13 18.75 9.28 3.63
C VAL A 13 20.22 9.62 3.84
N LYS A 14 20.82 9.18 4.96
CA LYS A 14 22.23 9.43 5.25
C LYS A 14 23.18 8.78 4.23
N ALA A 15 22.80 7.63 3.67
CA ALA A 15 23.62 6.91 2.71
C ALA A 15 23.68 7.58 1.33
N TYR A 16 22.66 8.38 0.98
CA TYR A 16 22.61 9.11 -0.30
C TYR A 16 22.92 10.60 -0.18
N ASN A 17 22.48 11.26 0.90
CA ASN A 17 22.50 12.73 0.96
C ASN A 17 23.93 13.30 0.95
N GLY A 18 24.18 14.22 0.02
CA GLY A 18 25.46 14.89 -0.15
C GLY A 18 26.56 14.01 -0.77
N LYS A 19 26.25 12.77 -1.14
CA LYS A 19 27.20 11.87 -1.80
C LYS A 19 27.27 12.15 -3.29
N LYS A 20 28.48 12.09 -3.83
CA LYS A 20 28.70 11.97 -5.28
C LYS A 20 28.36 10.56 -5.72
N PHE A 21 27.89 10.40 -6.94
CA PHE A 21 27.55 9.10 -7.52
C PHE A 21 28.70 8.08 -7.39
N LYS A 22 29.95 8.51 -7.59
CA LYS A 22 31.13 7.64 -7.46
C LYS A 22 31.34 7.06 -6.06
N GLU A 23 30.89 7.75 -5.01
CA GLU A 23 31.02 7.33 -3.59
C GLU A 23 29.99 6.27 -3.18
N LEU A 24 28.95 6.06 -3.99
CA LEU A 24 27.92 5.08 -3.71
C LEU A 24 28.43 3.64 -3.89
N ASN A 25 27.84 2.72 -3.13
CA ASN A 25 28.06 1.29 -3.32
C ASN A 25 27.40 0.78 -4.63
N SER A 26 27.70 -0.45 -5.03
CA SER A 26 27.22 -1.03 -6.30
C SER A 26 25.70 -1.02 -6.42
N PHE A 27 24.99 -1.44 -5.37
CA PHE A 27 23.53 -1.47 -5.34
C PHE A 27 22.93 -0.06 -5.43
N GLN A 28 23.47 0.88 -4.66
CA GLN A 28 23.02 2.29 -4.66
C GLN A 28 23.25 2.92 -6.05
N LYS A 29 24.37 2.61 -6.72
CA LYS A 29 24.62 3.04 -8.10
C LYS A 29 23.60 2.46 -9.09
N GLU A 30 23.26 1.18 -8.96
CA GLU A 30 22.23 0.52 -9.78
C GLU A 30 20.88 1.22 -9.61
N PHE A 31 20.48 1.49 -8.35
CA PHE A 31 19.22 2.16 -8.06
C PHE A 31 19.18 3.58 -8.62
N MET A 32 20.23 4.37 -8.43
CA MET A 32 20.29 5.73 -8.95
C MET A 32 20.23 5.78 -10.48
N LYS A 33 20.85 4.81 -11.17
CA LYS A 33 20.75 4.67 -12.63
C LYS A 33 19.35 4.29 -13.12
N GLU A 34 18.57 3.55 -12.33
CA GLU A 34 17.15 3.30 -12.63
C GLU A 34 16.31 4.59 -12.48
N LEU A 35 16.64 5.42 -11.49
CA LEU A 35 15.87 6.63 -11.17
C LEU A 35 16.13 7.80 -12.12
N PHE A 36 17.37 7.96 -12.59
CA PHE A 36 17.82 9.14 -13.31
C PHE A 36 18.58 8.77 -14.58
N SER A 37 18.11 9.29 -15.71
CA SER A 37 18.86 9.29 -16.98
C SER A 37 19.94 10.37 -16.88
N SER A 38 21.21 10.00 -17.06
CA SER A 38 22.39 10.90 -17.04
C SER A 38 22.95 11.20 -15.64
N LEU A 39 23.63 10.20 -15.07
CA LEU A 39 24.49 10.35 -13.91
C LEU A 39 25.95 10.19 -14.34
N ASP A 40 26.81 11.10 -13.88
CA ASP A 40 28.26 10.97 -13.94
C ASP A 40 28.84 10.79 -12.53
N ASP A 41 30.14 10.53 -12.45
CA ASP A 41 30.83 10.28 -11.18
C ASP A 41 30.80 11.47 -10.20
N GLU A 42 30.64 12.69 -10.70
CA GLU A 42 30.63 13.92 -9.90
C GLU A 42 29.22 14.38 -9.50
N SER A 43 28.18 13.73 -10.05
CA SER A 43 26.77 14.02 -9.78
C SER A 43 26.46 13.92 -8.29
N VAL A 44 26.04 15.03 -7.69
CA VAL A 44 25.72 15.12 -6.26
C VAL A 44 24.26 14.76 -6.02
N ILE A 45 24.06 13.85 -5.08
CA ILE A 45 22.75 13.31 -4.74
C ILE A 45 22.25 14.01 -3.50
N THR A 46 21.07 14.60 -3.59
CA THR A 46 20.36 15.11 -2.42
C THR A 46 19.29 14.10 -2.02
N ALA A 47 19.22 13.79 -0.73
CA ALA A 47 18.23 12.88 -0.18
C ALA A 47 17.63 13.50 1.08
N SER A 48 16.34 13.33 1.27
CA SER A 48 15.66 13.87 2.45
C SER A 48 14.40 13.10 2.78
N LYS A 49 14.07 13.08 4.07
CA LYS A 49 12.80 12.57 4.56
C LYS A 49 11.65 13.39 3.97
N PHE A 50 10.63 12.70 3.51
CA PHE A 50 9.37 13.36 3.19
C PHE A 50 8.51 13.42 4.46
N THR A 51 8.24 14.63 4.94
CA THR A 51 7.60 14.87 6.25
C THR A 51 6.14 15.29 6.17
N LYS A 52 5.64 15.57 4.96
CA LYS A 52 4.22 15.86 4.74
C LYS A 52 3.41 14.56 4.83
N THR A 53 2.15 14.66 5.23
CA THR A 53 1.21 13.52 5.26
C THR A 53 0.97 12.97 3.84
N ALA A 54 1.81 12.04 3.39
CA ALA A 54 1.73 11.43 2.07
C ALA A 54 2.30 10.02 2.10
N LYS A 55 2.27 9.35 0.95
CA LYS A 55 2.80 7.99 0.77
C LYS A 55 4.31 7.90 0.58
N PRO A 56 5.00 8.86 -0.05
CA PRO A 56 6.46 8.84 -0.08
C PRO A 56 7.04 8.97 1.31
N ASP A 57 8.11 8.22 1.56
CA ASP A 57 8.84 8.24 2.82
C ASP A 57 10.10 9.12 2.70
N ILE A 58 10.70 9.17 1.51
CA ILE A 58 11.83 10.03 1.15
C ILE A 58 11.65 10.61 -0.26
N TYR A 59 12.47 11.60 -0.59
CA TYR A 59 12.75 11.96 -1.97
C TYR A 59 14.25 11.95 -2.23
N LEU A 60 14.61 11.63 -3.47
CA LEU A 60 15.96 11.72 -4.01
C LEU A 60 15.95 12.73 -5.16
N SER A 61 16.98 13.55 -5.25
CA SER A 61 17.15 14.46 -6.37
C SER A 61 18.59 14.52 -6.85
N CYS A 62 18.73 14.68 -8.17
CA CYS A 62 19.99 14.86 -8.85
C CYS A 62 19.77 15.84 -10.01
N GLY A 63 20.53 16.94 -10.03
CA GLY A 63 20.23 18.07 -10.92
C GLY A 63 18.80 18.59 -10.69
N ASN A 64 18.04 18.72 -11.78
CA ASN A 64 16.65 19.23 -11.76
C ASN A 64 15.59 18.13 -11.63
N GLN A 65 15.99 16.87 -11.45
CA GLN A 65 15.06 15.74 -11.34
C GLN A 65 14.84 15.37 -9.88
N ILE A 66 13.59 15.12 -9.51
CA ILE A 66 13.17 14.67 -8.18
C ILE A 66 12.38 13.37 -8.35
N LYS A 67 12.67 12.37 -7.50
CA LYS A 67 11.93 11.10 -7.42
C LYS A 67 11.46 10.84 -6.00
N PHE A 68 10.18 10.52 -5.86
CA PHE A 68 9.56 10.22 -4.57
C PHE A 68 9.54 8.72 -4.33
N ILE A 69 10.06 8.29 -3.19
CA ILE A 69 10.27 6.86 -2.91
C ILE A 69 9.47 6.47 -1.68
N SER A 70 8.69 5.40 -1.78
CA SER A 70 8.15 4.73 -0.59
C SER A 70 9.08 3.61 -0.14
N ILE A 71 9.56 3.72 1.09
CA ILE A 71 10.43 2.75 1.74
C ILE A 71 9.56 1.72 2.48
N LYS A 72 9.89 0.45 2.31
CA LYS A 72 9.32 -0.66 3.07
C LYS A 72 10.42 -1.50 3.70
N SER A 73 10.14 -2.02 4.88
CA SER A 73 11.04 -2.88 5.64
C SER A 73 10.24 -3.72 6.64
N GLY A 74 10.84 -4.81 7.13
CA GLY A 74 10.23 -5.67 8.15
C GLY A 74 9.14 -6.61 7.61
N LYS A 75 8.16 -6.95 8.46
CA LYS A 75 7.05 -7.90 8.16
C LYS A 75 5.67 -7.24 8.15
N THR A 76 5.59 -5.91 8.12
CA THR A 76 4.29 -5.22 8.20
C THR A 76 3.65 -5.13 6.83
N ASP A 77 2.56 -5.87 6.63
CA ASP A 77 1.88 -5.95 5.33
C ASP A 77 0.88 -4.81 5.08
N SER A 78 0.81 -3.82 5.97
CA SER A 78 -0.24 -2.80 5.91
C SER A 78 0.16 -1.65 4.99
N VAL A 79 -0.61 -1.42 3.95
CA VAL A 79 -0.31 -0.39 2.95
C VAL A 79 -1.19 0.85 3.11
N HIS A 80 -2.36 0.73 3.73
CA HIS A 80 -3.28 1.84 3.88
C HIS A 80 -4.24 1.70 5.07
N PHE A 81 -4.68 2.84 5.59
CA PHE A 81 -5.70 2.98 6.63
C PHE A 81 -6.57 4.18 6.32
N GLU A 82 -7.88 4.00 6.42
CA GLU A 82 -8.86 5.07 6.27
C GLU A 82 -10.17 4.71 6.97
N LYS A 83 -11.08 5.68 7.10
CA LYS A 83 -12.42 5.38 7.60
C LYS A 83 -13.16 4.52 6.58
N ILE A 84 -13.89 3.52 7.04
CA ILE A 84 -14.67 2.64 6.15
C ILE A 84 -15.68 3.44 5.33
N LYS A 85 -16.27 4.50 5.91
CA LYS A 85 -17.19 5.40 5.21
C LYS A 85 -16.52 6.06 3.99
N ASP A 86 -15.29 6.53 4.12
CA ASP A 86 -14.57 7.23 3.06
C ASP A 86 -14.22 6.27 1.93
N PHE A 87 -13.85 5.03 2.26
CA PHE A 87 -13.61 3.98 1.28
C PHE A 87 -14.87 3.56 0.53
N ILE A 88 -16.00 3.41 1.23
CA ILE A 88 -17.30 3.10 0.59
C ILE A 88 -17.72 4.24 -0.35
N LEU A 89 -17.49 5.50 0.03
CA LEU A 89 -17.72 6.64 -0.86
C LEU A 89 -16.80 6.61 -2.08
N PHE A 90 -15.53 6.24 -1.90
CA PHE A 90 -14.58 6.02 -3.01
C PHE A 90 -15.09 4.93 -3.97
N LEU A 91 -15.49 3.77 -3.46
CA LEU A 91 -16.02 2.68 -4.30
C LEU A 91 -17.28 3.09 -5.05
N ARG A 92 -18.21 3.79 -4.36
CA ARG A 92 -19.44 4.31 -4.98
C ARG A 92 -19.15 5.29 -6.11
N LYS A 93 -18.21 6.23 -5.91
CA LYS A 93 -17.79 7.18 -6.93
C LYS A 93 -17.17 6.49 -8.16
N ASN A 94 -16.60 5.30 -7.98
CA ASN A 94 -16.02 4.49 -9.05
C ASN A 94 -16.99 3.41 -9.59
N GLY A 95 -18.30 3.53 -9.32
CA GLY A 95 -19.32 2.70 -9.95
C GLY A 95 -19.57 1.33 -9.32
N ILE A 96 -19.01 1.04 -8.15
CA ILE A 96 -19.26 -0.22 -7.44
C ILE A 96 -20.71 -0.29 -6.94
N SER A 97 -21.35 -1.45 -7.12
CA SER A 97 -22.73 -1.74 -6.75
C SER A 97 -23.02 -1.51 -5.27
N LYS A 98 -24.29 -1.23 -4.96
CA LYS A 98 -24.74 -1.08 -3.57
C LYS A 98 -24.62 -2.40 -2.82
N GLU A 99 -24.80 -3.53 -3.51
CA GLU A 99 -24.70 -4.89 -2.99
C GLU A 99 -23.28 -5.17 -2.50
N THR A 100 -22.26 -4.88 -3.31
CA THR A 100 -20.86 -5.00 -2.90
C THR A 100 -20.52 -4.06 -1.75
N GLN A 101 -20.98 -2.81 -1.77
CA GLN A 101 -20.81 -1.88 -0.65
C GLN A 101 -21.41 -2.43 0.65
N LYS A 102 -22.63 -3.01 0.60
CA LYS A 102 -23.29 -3.64 1.76
C LYS A 102 -22.50 -4.85 2.25
N THR A 103 -22.03 -5.71 1.34
CA THR A 103 -21.19 -6.86 1.68
C THR A 103 -19.94 -6.45 2.44
N LEU A 104 -19.25 -5.40 1.97
CA LEU A 104 -18.06 -4.87 2.64
C LEU A 104 -18.39 -4.34 4.05
N LEU A 105 -19.49 -3.61 4.22
CA LEU A 105 -19.92 -3.09 5.52
C LEU A 105 -20.31 -4.22 6.49
N LEU A 106 -21.05 -5.22 6.03
CA LEU A 106 -21.41 -6.41 6.81
C LEU A 106 -20.16 -7.17 7.26
N PHE A 107 -19.20 -7.38 6.35
CA PHE A 107 -17.94 -8.04 6.68
C PHE A 107 -17.08 -7.21 7.64
N HIS A 108 -17.02 -5.89 7.43
CA HIS A 108 -16.23 -4.95 8.23
C HIS A 108 -16.70 -4.94 9.69
N TYR A 109 -17.98 -4.62 9.92
CA TYR A 109 -18.52 -4.53 11.26
C TYR A 109 -18.75 -5.91 11.89
N GLY A 110 -19.13 -6.89 11.08
CA GLY A 110 -19.34 -8.27 11.52
C GLY A 110 -20.44 -8.43 12.56
N ASP A 111 -21.36 -7.46 12.66
CA ASP A 111 -22.38 -7.41 13.70
C ASP A 111 -23.81 -7.51 13.17
N GLY A 112 -23.95 -7.93 11.91
CA GLY A 112 -25.22 -8.04 11.21
C GLY A 112 -25.80 -6.71 10.72
N THR A 113 -25.14 -5.57 11.01
CA THR A 113 -25.58 -4.24 10.59
C THR A 113 -24.63 -3.61 9.59
N LEU A 114 -25.07 -2.54 8.93
CA LEU A 114 -24.25 -1.75 7.99
C LEU A 114 -23.55 -0.56 8.66
N THR A 115 -23.83 -0.33 9.95
CA THR A 115 -23.51 0.90 10.69
C THR A 115 -22.72 0.64 11.96
N GLY A 116 -22.39 -0.61 12.26
CA GLY A 116 -21.63 -0.97 13.46
C GLY A 116 -22.44 -0.93 14.76
N SER A 117 -23.77 -0.92 14.67
CA SER A 117 -24.71 -0.80 15.80
C SER A 117 -25.19 -2.15 16.34
N GLY A 118 -24.70 -3.26 15.80
CA GLY A 118 -25.11 -4.60 16.24
C GLY A 118 -24.59 -4.95 17.63
N LYS A 119 -25.37 -5.77 18.35
CA LYS A 119 -25.07 -6.19 19.74
C LYS A 119 -24.13 -7.39 19.83
N ILE A 120 -24.03 -8.20 18.77
CA ILE A 120 -23.19 -9.39 18.70
C ILE A 120 -22.25 -9.23 17.52
N ARG A 121 -20.95 -9.42 17.74
CA ARG A 121 -19.92 -9.30 16.71
C ARG A 121 -19.33 -10.67 16.45
N LYS A 122 -19.35 -11.10 15.20
CA LYS A 122 -18.80 -12.40 14.79
C LYS A 122 -17.30 -12.31 14.52
N PRO A 123 -16.53 -13.36 14.85
CA PRO A 123 -15.15 -13.48 14.44
C PRO A 123 -15.02 -13.72 12.93
N PHE A 124 -13.80 -13.59 12.42
CA PHE A 124 -13.51 -13.66 10.99
C PHE A 124 -13.91 -15.01 10.36
N ASN A 125 -13.58 -16.13 11.03
CA ASN A 125 -13.85 -17.49 10.57
C ASN A 125 -15.34 -17.78 10.38
N GLU A 126 -16.21 -17.19 11.20
CA GLU A 126 -17.66 -17.30 11.03
C GLU A 126 -18.15 -16.42 9.87
N LEU A 127 -17.66 -15.17 9.78
CA LEU A 127 -18.13 -14.23 8.75
C LEU A 127 -17.81 -14.66 7.32
N ILE A 128 -16.64 -15.26 7.08
CA ILE A 128 -16.29 -15.75 5.74
C ILE A 128 -17.16 -16.92 5.29
N VAL A 129 -17.72 -17.68 6.23
CA VAL A 129 -18.68 -18.75 5.94
C VAL A 129 -20.06 -18.14 5.67
N ASP A 130 -20.54 -17.31 6.59
CA ASP A 130 -21.87 -16.67 6.50
C ASP A 130 -22.05 -15.80 5.26
N LEU A 131 -20.97 -15.15 4.81
CA LEU A 131 -20.99 -14.18 3.71
C LEU A 131 -20.33 -14.72 2.45
N LYS A 132 -20.00 -16.02 2.37
CA LYS A 132 -19.21 -16.61 1.28
C LYS A 132 -19.66 -16.15 -0.12
N ASP A 133 -20.90 -16.45 -0.48
CA ASP A 133 -21.42 -16.14 -1.83
C ASP A 133 -21.46 -14.63 -2.11
N LYS A 134 -21.69 -13.82 -1.07
CA LYS A 134 -21.70 -12.35 -1.17
C LYS A 134 -20.28 -11.82 -1.38
N ILE A 135 -19.30 -12.37 -0.67
CA ILE A 135 -17.88 -12.02 -0.79
C ILE A 135 -17.36 -12.44 -2.18
N GLU A 136 -17.72 -13.63 -2.66
CA GLU A 136 -17.33 -14.09 -4.00
C GLU A 136 -17.86 -13.13 -5.09
N LYS A 137 -19.15 -12.77 -5.04
CA LYS A 137 -19.74 -11.79 -5.95
C LYS A 137 -19.08 -10.41 -5.84
N ALA A 138 -18.84 -9.94 -4.62
CA ALA A 138 -18.14 -8.68 -4.39
C ALA A 138 -16.73 -8.70 -4.97
N ASN A 139 -15.99 -9.79 -4.78
CA ASN A 139 -14.64 -9.95 -5.29
C ASN A 139 -14.60 -9.93 -6.83
N LEU A 140 -15.58 -10.53 -7.51
CA LEU A 140 -15.66 -10.45 -8.98
C LEU A 140 -15.76 -9.00 -9.47
N GLU A 141 -16.58 -8.18 -8.80
CA GLU A 141 -16.75 -6.77 -9.15
C GLU A 141 -15.52 -5.92 -8.79
N LEU A 142 -14.99 -6.13 -7.58
CA LEU A 142 -13.84 -5.41 -7.03
C LEU A 142 -12.54 -5.65 -7.79
N ASN A 143 -12.42 -6.77 -8.50
CA ASN A 143 -11.21 -7.16 -9.24
C ASN A 143 -11.23 -6.77 -10.73
N SER A 144 -12.07 -5.82 -11.14
CA SER A 144 -11.88 -5.17 -12.44
C SER A 144 -10.56 -4.40 -12.48
N SER A 145 -9.90 -4.35 -13.65
CA SER A 145 -8.63 -3.63 -13.82
C SER A 145 -8.73 -2.16 -13.40
N PHE A 146 -9.86 -1.52 -13.68
CA PHE A 146 -10.14 -0.14 -13.28
C PHE A 146 -10.12 0.05 -11.75
N ILE A 147 -10.79 -0.83 -11.00
CA ILE A 147 -10.87 -0.73 -9.54
C ILE A 147 -9.54 -1.09 -8.88
N ILE A 148 -8.82 -2.07 -9.42
CA ILE A 148 -7.46 -2.41 -8.96
C ILE A 148 -6.54 -1.21 -9.11
N GLU A 149 -6.54 -0.57 -10.28
CA GLU A 149 -5.71 0.61 -10.52
C GLU A 149 -6.08 1.76 -9.57
N LYS A 150 -7.37 2.13 -9.50
CA LYS A 150 -7.81 3.23 -8.61
C LYS A 150 -7.47 2.97 -7.15
N THR A 151 -7.61 1.73 -6.70
CA THR A 151 -7.27 1.34 -5.34
C THR A 151 -5.77 1.35 -5.12
N PHE A 152 -4.95 0.91 -6.08
CA PHE A 152 -3.50 0.99 -5.99
C PHE A 152 -3.01 2.43 -5.85
N TYR A 153 -3.55 3.36 -6.66
CA TYR A 153 -3.19 4.77 -6.54
C TYR A 153 -3.59 5.36 -5.18
N ARG A 154 -4.82 5.11 -4.71
CA ARG A 154 -5.28 5.56 -3.38
C ARG A 154 -4.47 4.93 -2.24
N ALA A 155 -4.26 3.62 -2.29
CA ALA A 155 -3.68 2.87 -1.19
C ALA A 155 -2.17 3.06 -1.09
N CYS A 156 -1.46 3.14 -2.22
CA CYS A 156 -0.01 3.00 -2.28
C CYS A 156 0.72 4.23 -2.85
N ILE A 157 0.07 5.06 -3.68
CA ILE A 157 0.74 6.12 -4.45
C ILE A 157 0.43 7.52 -3.91
N ASP A 158 -0.84 7.86 -3.78
CA ASP A 158 -1.30 9.22 -3.43
C ASP A 158 -1.75 9.31 -1.96
N GLY A 159 -2.36 8.25 -1.45
CA GLY A 159 -3.03 8.26 -0.15
C GLY A 159 -4.48 8.75 -0.26
N ASN A 160 -4.99 9.33 0.83
CA ASN A 160 -6.38 9.77 0.92
C ASN A 160 -6.67 11.03 0.10
N GLU A 161 -5.64 11.82 -0.19
CA GLU A 161 -5.72 13.10 -0.89
C GLU A 161 -4.80 13.06 -2.11
N TYR A 162 -5.29 13.53 -3.25
CA TYR A 162 -4.45 13.70 -4.43
C TYR A 162 -3.47 14.84 -4.17
N ARG A 163 -2.19 14.51 -3.99
CA ARG A 163 -1.12 15.48 -3.74
C ARG A 163 -0.12 15.39 -4.88
N SER A 164 0.52 16.51 -5.22
CA SER A 164 1.54 16.59 -6.27
C SER A 164 2.79 15.72 -6.04
N ASN A 165 2.90 15.07 -4.87
CA ASN A 165 4.07 14.30 -4.44
C ASN A 165 3.69 12.83 -4.30
N SER A 166 3.35 12.21 -5.42
CA SER A 166 3.00 10.79 -5.55
C SER A 166 4.24 9.91 -5.52
N VAL A 167 4.14 8.71 -4.98
CA VAL A 167 5.24 7.72 -5.03
C VAL A 167 5.59 7.41 -6.49
N ASP A 168 6.86 7.45 -6.85
CA ASP A 168 7.39 7.04 -8.16
C ASP A 168 7.93 5.61 -8.11
N TYR A 169 8.63 5.27 -7.01
CA TYR A 169 9.26 3.97 -6.81
C TYR A 169 8.97 3.43 -5.42
N PHE A 170 8.87 2.11 -5.35
CA PHE A 170 8.93 1.38 -4.09
C PHE A 170 10.34 0.84 -3.91
N TYR A 171 10.84 0.95 -2.69
CA TYR A 171 12.13 0.42 -2.26
C TYR A 171 11.90 -0.46 -1.04
N TYR A 172 12.31 -1.72 -1.10
CA TYR A 172 12.23 -2.66 0.01
C TYR A 172 13.64 -3.11 0.39
N GLY A 173 14.10 -2.75 1.59
CA GLY A 173 15.46 -3.06 2.04
C GLY A 173 15.98 -2.08 3.08
N ASP A 174 17.30 -2.00 3.19
CA ASP A 174 18.03 -1.09 4.09
C ASP A 174 18.98 -0.16 3.32
N GLU A 175 19.89 0.56 3.98
CA GLU A 175 20.79 1.48 3.29
C GLU A 175 21.86 0.82 2.40
N LYS A 176 22.04 -0.50 2.51
CA LYS A 176 23.10 -1.26 1.84
C LYS A 176 22.57 -2.06 0.67
N TYR A 177 21.41 -2.70 0.83
CA TYR A 177 20.81 -3.58 -0.18
C TYR A 177 19.28 -3.52 -0.16
N GLY A 178 18.67 -3.95 -1.26
CA GLY A 178 17.22 -4.05 -1.36
C GLY A 178 16.74 -4.46 -2.74
N VAL A 179 15.44 -4.31 -2.94
CA VAL A 179 14.77 -4.46 -4.23
C VAL A 179 13.90 -3.22 -4.46
N TYR A 180 13.81 -2.79 -5.71
CA TYR A 180 13.03 -1.62 -6.08
C TYR A 180 12.27 -1.86 -7.39
N VAL A 181 11.16 -1.14 -7.53
CA VAL A 181 10.31 -1.19 -8.73
C VAL A 181 9.59 0.14 -8.91
N SER A 182 9.42 0.57 -10.17
CA SER A 182 8.61 1.74 -10.49
C SER A 182 7.12 1.46 -10.26
N LYS A 183 6.33 2.49 -9.97
CA LYS A 183 4.89 2.37 -9.83
C LYS A 183 4.22 1.76 -11.06
N GLU A 184 4.69 2.09 -12.27
CA GLU A 184 4.14 1.60 -13.53
C GLU A 184 4.42 0.11 -13.72
N LYS A 185 5.64 -0.33 -13.43
CA LYS A 185 6.02 -1.75 -13.49
C LYS A 185 5.20 -2.56 -12.47
N LEU A 186 5.08 -2.07 -11.24
CA LEU A 186 4.31 -2.75 -10.20
C LEU A 186 2.81 -2.80 -10.53
N LEU A 187 2.22 -1.70 -10.99
CA LEU A 187 0.82 -1.65 -11.44
C LEU A 187 0.57 -2.66 -12.58
N SER A 188 1.44 -2.66 -13.59
CA SER A 188 1.35 -3.59 -14.72
C SER A 188 1.39 -5.05 -14.26
N PHE A 189 2.22 -5.35 -13.27
CA PHE A 189 2.34 -6.69 -12.69
C PHE A 189 1.07 -7.10 -11.93
N ILE A 190 0.53 -6.24 -11.06
CA ILE A 190 -0.66 -6.60 -10.26
C ILE A 190 -1.95 -6.68 -11.07
N LEU A 191 -2.06 -5.93 -12.18
CA LEU A 191 -3.23 -6.03 -13.06
C LEU A 191 -3.37 -7.41 -13.72
N ARG A 192 -2.25 -8.13 -13.89
CA ARG A 192 -2.26 -9.54 -14.34
C ARG A 192 -2.68 -10.52 -13.26
N LYS A 193 -2.65 -10.10 -11.99
CA LYS A 193 -3.07 -10.87 -10.82
C LYS A 193 -4.55 -10.72 -10.47
N ARG A 194 -5.34 -10.03 -11.30
CA ARG A 194 -6.78 -9.81 -11.05
C ARG A 194 -7.62 -11.08 -10.88
N HIS A 195 -7.09 -12.24 -11.28
CA HIS A 195 -7.76 -13.53 -11.18
C HIS A 195 -7.38 -14.33 -9.91
N TYR A 196 -6.47 -13.81 -9.06
CA TYR A 196 -6.24 -14.40 -7.75
C TYR A 196 -7.46 -14.20 -6.88
N THR A 197 -7.87 -15.25 -6.17
CA THR A 197 -9.04 -15.22 -5.30
C THR A 197 -8.63 -15.42 -3.85
N TYR A 198 -9.13 -14.54 -2.98
CA TYR A 198 -9.09 -14.71 -1.52
C TYR A 198 -10.50 -15.02 -0.99
N TYR A 199 -10.56 -15.76 0.12
CA TYR A 199 -11.81 -15.99 0.86
C TYR A 199 -12.36 -14.73 1.55
N SER A 200 -11.54 -13.68 1.67
CA SER A 200 -11.95 -12.38 2.20
C SER A 200 -12.14 -11.37 1.06
N PRO A 201 -12.82 -10.24 1.34
CA PRO A 201 -12.85 -9.12 0.41
C PRO A 201 -11.43 -8.66 0.04
N HIS A 202 -11.18 -8.49 -1.25
CA HIS A 202 -9.89 -8.06 -1.77
C HIS A 202 -10.03 -7.30 -3.09
N ILE A 203 -8.98 -6.55 -3.42
CA ILE A 203 -8.80 -5.84 -4.69
C ILE A 203 -7.38 -6.13 -5.18
N GLY A 204 -7.26 -6.94 -6.22
CA GLY A 204 -5.99 -7.49 -6.69
C GLY A 204 -5.28 -8.25 -5.54
N PRO A 205 -3.99 -7.98 -5.29
CA PRO A 205 -3.27 -8.64 -4.20
C PRO A 205 -3.56 -8.03 -2.80
N MET A 206 -4.45 -7.02 -2.72
CA MET A 206 -4.70 -6.29 -1.49
C MET A 206 -5.96 -6.78 -0.78
N THR A 207 -5.83 -7.26 0.46
CA THR A 207 -6.96 -7.66 1.29
C THR A 207 -7.55 -6.47 2.05
N ILE A 208 -8.87 -6.44 2.18
CA ILE A 208 -9.62 -5.42 2.92
C ILE A 208 -10.12 -6.05 4.22
N GLN A 209 -9.82 -5.41 5.35
CA GLN A 209 -10.18 -5.91 6.68
C GLN A 209 -10.42 -4.74 7.64
N PRO A 210 -11.26 -4.94 8.68
CA PRO A 210 -11.39 -3.94 9.72
C PRO A 210 -10.08 -3.77 10.47
N TYR A 211 -9.72 -2.54 10.84
CA TYR A 211 -8.57 -2.29 11.70
C TYR A 211 -8.78 -2.88 13.09
N LEU A 212 -10.02 -2.86 13.57
CA LEU A 212 -10.45 -3.54 14.77
C LEU A 212 -11.94 -3.88 14.67
N ARG A 213 -12.32 -5.14 14.90
CA ARG A 213 -13.75 -5.49 15.07
C ARG A 213 -14.21 -5.44 16.52
N ASP A 214 -13.30 -5.71 17.46
CA ASP A 214 -13.56 -5.77 18.90
C ASP A 214 -14.65 -6.81 19.26
N VAL A 215 -14.44 -8.05 18.82
CA VAL A 215 -15.37 -9.18 18.99
C VAL A 215 -15.77 -9.38 20.47
N ASN A 216 -14.82 -9.20 21.39
CA ASN A 216 -15.01 -9.45 22.82
C ASN A 216 -15.36 -8.20 23.63
N TYR A 217 -15.55 -7.04 23.00
CA TYR A 217 -15.89 -5.77 23.68
C TYR A 217 -14.87 -5.33 24.76
N LYS A 218 -13.59 -5.68 24.58
CA LYS A 218 -12.52 -5.39 25.56
C LYS A 218 -11.63 -4.22 25.14
N SER A 219 -11.74 -3.74 23.90
CA SER A 219 -10.85 -2.70 23.41
C SER A 219 -11.15 -1.34 24.02
N LYS A 220 -10.11 -0.67 24.53
CA LYS A 220 -10.17 0.75 24.91
C LYS A 220 -10.19 1.71 23.71
N ASN A 221 -10.01 1.19 22.49
CA ASN A 221 -9.91 1.97 21.26
C ASN A 221 -11.06 1.64 20.30
N THR A 222 -12.30 1.71 20.78
CA THR A 222 -13.50 1.32 20.01
C THR A 222 -13.69 2.14 18.74
N PHE A 223 -13.22 3.38 18.68
CA PHE A 223 -13.24 4.20 17.46
C PHE A 223 -12.52 3.54 16.27
N LYS A 224 -11.56 2.64 16.52
CA LYS A 224 -10.87 1.88 15.46
C LYS A 224 -11.81 0.95 14.68
N ARG A 225 -13.02 0.71 15.19
CA ARG A 225 -14.08 -0.02 14.47
C ARG A 225 -14.54 0.69 13.21
N ASP A 226 -14.40 2.00 13.12
CA ASP A 226 -14.78 2.74 11.91
C ASP A 226 -13.63 2.90 10.91
N TYR A 227 -12.49 2.25 11.18
CA TYR A 227 -11.32 2.28 10.33
C TYR A 227 -11.11 0.93 9.68
N LEU A 228 -10.89 0.93 8.37
CA LEU A 228 -10.40 -0.24 7.66
C LEU A 228 -8.87 -0.18 7.55
N GLN A 229 -8.29 -1.33 7.28
CA GLN A 229 -6.89 -1.50 6.93
C GLN A 229 -6.82 -2.29 5.62
N ILE A 230 -6.01 -1.81 4.68
CA ILE A 230 -5.66 -2.54 3.47
C ILE A 230 -4.30 -3.19 3.69
N LYS A 231 -4.22 -4.49 3.46
CA LYS A 231 -2.97 -5.26 3.57
C LYS A 231 -2.56 -5.84 2.23
N TRP A 232 -1.26 -5.95 2.01
CA TRP A 232 -0.65 -6.62 0.88
C TRP A 232 0.41 -7.60 1.40
N HIS A 233 -0.03 -8.83 1.67
CA HIS A 233 0.77 -9.85 2.37
C HIS A 233 2.04 -10.28 1.63
N TYR A 234 2.01 -10.24 0.30
CA TYR A 234 3.12 -10.67 -0.54
C TYR A 234 3.82 -9.50 -1.21
N PHE A 235 3.84 -8.32 -0.57
CA PHE A 235 4.37 -7.10 -1.18
C PHE A 235 5.83 -7.24 -1.64
N LEU A 236 6.72 -7.77 -0.78
CA LEU A 236 8.12 -8.01 -1.14
C LEU A 236 8.25 -8.96 -2.33
N ALA A 237 7.61 -10.13 -2.25
CA ALA A 237 7.63 -11.11 -3.34
C ALA A 237 7.08 -10.54 -4.66
N ASP A 238 6.11 -9.62 -4.58
CA ASP A 238 5.54 -8.98 -5.74
C ASP A 238 6.47 -7.91 -6.33
N ILE A 239 7.18 -7.15 -5.51
CA ILE A 239 8.24 -6.25 -5.97
C ILE A 239 9.37 -7.04 -6.65
N GLU A 240 9.84 -8.14 -6.04
CA GLU A 240 10.90 -8.99 -6.60
C GLU A 240 10.51 -9.53 -7.97
N ARG A 241 9.29 -10.08 -8.09
CA ARG A 241 8.78 -10.60 -9.36
C ARG A 241 8.54 -9.50 -10.39
N ALA A 242 8.04 -8.34 -9.96
CA ALA A 242 7.83 -7.20 -10.85
C ALA A 242 9.15 -6.60 -11.37
N LYS A 243 10.22 -6.57 -10.57
CA LYS A 243 11.56 -6.12 -10.99
C LYS A 243 12.12 -7.00 -12.12
N LEU A 244 11.94 -8.32 -12.02
CA LEU A 244 12.41 -9.28 -13.01
C LEU A 244 11.58 -9.31 -14.30
N TYR A 245 10.40 -8.70 -14.27
CA TYR A 245 9.48 -8.75 -15.40
C TYR A 245 9.95 -7.85 -16.55
N LYS A 246 10.32 -8.45 -17.68
CA LYS A 246 10.53 -7.74 -18.95
C LYS A 246 9.19 -7.57 -19.66
N ARG A 247 8.90 -6.35 -20.11
CA ARG A 247 7.67 -6.05 -20.87
C ARG A 247 7.61 -6.85 -22.15
#